data_AF-A0A954HDW7-F1
#
_entry.id   AF-A0A954HDW7-F1
#
_cell.length_a   1.000
_cell.length_b   1.000
_cell.length_c   1.000
_cell.angle_alpha   90.00
_cell.angle_beta   90.00
_cell.angle_gamma   90.00
#
_symmetry.space_group_name_H-M   'P 1'
#
loop_
_entity.id
_entity.type
_entity.pdbx_description
1 polymer ?
#
loop_
_entity_poly.entity_id
_entity_poly.type
_entity_poly.pdbx_seq_one_letter_code
_entity_poly.pdbx_strand_id
1 'polypeptide(L)'
;MWRVQPNQPLTNSRNLVPLKINTPTLFVPLLSQIKTMRSPIFTFILLLSLAPLAQAAQRPPNVIYIMSDELGYFEPGFMGGQHIQTPHLDRMAAEGIRFTNLFAGSSVCAPTRCCFLTGKHS
;
A
#
# COMPACT_ATOMS: atom_id res chain seq x y z
N MET A 1 24.97 -7.59 -4.10
CA MET A 1 25.42 -6.20 -4.26
C MET A 1 24.27 -5.38 -4.81
N TRP A 2 23.46 -4.79 -3.93
CA TRP A 2 22.39 -3.85 -4.27
C TRP A 2 22.66 -2.57 -3.47
N ARG A 3 22.90 -1.46 -4.17
CA ARG A 3 23.21 -0.16 -3.56
C ARG A 3 22.03 0.78 -3.86
N VAL A 4 21.22 1.05 -2.83
CA VAL A 4 20.30 2.20 -2.82
C VAL A 4 21.16 3.45 -2.62
N GLN A 5 21.06 4.44 -3.51
CA GLN A 5 21.63 5.77 -3.27
C GLN A 5 20.50 6.78 -2.97
N PRO A 6 20.65 7.60 -1.92
CA PRO A 6 19.67 8.60 -1.52
C PRO A 6 19.80 9.91 -2.30
N ASN A 7 18.66 10.58 -2.46
CA ASN A 7 18.46 12.03 -2.69
C ASN A 7 19.72 12.86 -3.00
N GLN A 8 19.82 13.36 -4.24
CA GLN A 8 20.67 14.49 -4.57
C GLN A 8 19.82 15.78 -4.60
N PRO A 9 20.16 16.84 -3.85
CA PRO A 9 19.50 18.13 -3.99
C PRO A 9 19.93 18.82 -5.30
N LEU A 10 18.93 19.27 -6.07
CA LEU A 10 19.11 20.05 -7.29
C LEU A 10 19.59 21.47 -6.94
N THR A 11 20.89 21.74 -6.99
CA THR A 11 21.38 23.13 -7.02
C THR A 11 22.59 23.27 -7.95
N ASN A 12 22.38 23.84 -9.13
CA ASN A 12 23.45 24.49 -9.89
C ASN A 12 22.90 25.82 -10.43
N SER A 13 23.00 26.86 -9.61
CA SER A 13 22.48 28.21 -9.86
C SER A 13 23.53 29.16 -10.43
N ARG A 14 24.36 28.69 -11.36
CA ARG A 14 25.37 29.54 -12.02
C ARG A 14 25.44 29.21 -13.51
N ASN A 15 24.60 29.91 -14.29
CA ASN A 15 24.80 30.34 -15.68
C ASN A 15 23.43 30.60 -16.31
N LEU A 16 22.81 31.73 -15.97
CA LEU A 16 21.63 32.23 -16.70
C LEU A 16 21.98 33.59 -17.29
N VAL A 17 22.35 33.56 -18.57
CA VAL A 17 22.36 34.73 -19.45
C VAL A 17 20.91 35.26 -19.52
N PRO A 18 20.66 36.57 -19.36
CA PRO A 18 19.30 37.10 -19.48
C PRO A 18 18.88 37.07 -20.96
N LEU A 19 18.20 36.00 -21.37
CA LEU A 19 17.45 35.97 -22.63
C LEU A 19 16.24 36.89 -22.47
N LYS A 20 16.32 38.05 -23.10
CA LYS A 20 15.24 39.03 -23.21
C LYS A 20 14.21 38.48 -24.21
N ILE A 21 13.27 37.67 -23.75
CA ILE A 21 12.20 37.12 -24.58
C ILE A 21 11.12 38.19 -24.71
N ASN A 22 11.14 38.90 -25.84
CA ASN A 22 10.09 39.82 -26.24
C ASN A 22 8.83 38.99 -26.57
N THR A 23 7.76 39.14 -25.80
CA THR A 23 6.49 38.44 -26.03
C THR A 23 5.65 39.19 -27.06
N PRO A 24 5.31 38.61 -28.23
CA PRO A 24 4.28 39.19 -29.08
C PRO A 24 2.91 38.86 -28.48
N THR A 25 2.28 39.90 -27.96
CA THR A 25 0.90 39.97 -27.49
C THR A 25 -0.12 39.73 -28.61
N LEU A 26 -0.21 38.51 -29.15
CA LEU A 26 -1.23 38.18 -30.17
C LEU A 26 -1.92 36.81 -30.02
N PHE A 27 -1.66 36.07 -28.93
CA PHE A 27 -2.27 34.74 -28.71
C PHE A 27 -3.31 34.68 -27.58
N VAL A 28 -3.98 35.80 -27.27
CA VAL A 28 -5.13 35.82 -26.33
C VAL A 28 -6.28 36.62 -26.94
N PRO A 29 -7.06 35.99 -27.85
CA PRO A 29 -8.50 36.03 -27.59
C PRO A 29 -9.22 34.73 -27.98
N LEU A 30 -8.55 33.57 -28.05
CA LEU A 30 -9.27 32.29 -28.23
C LEU A 30 -9.88 31.78 -26.91
N LEU A 31 -9.34 32.21 -25.77
CA LEU A 31 -9.88 31.91 -24.44
C LEU A 31 -11.01 32.87 -23.99
N SER A 32 -11.42 33.83 -24.83
CA SER A 32 -12.52 34.75 -24.49
C SER A 32 -13.91 34.24 -24.93
N GLN A 33 -13.96 33.10 -25.62
CA GLN A 33 -15.22 32.46 -26.03
C GLN A 33 -15.84 31.57 -24.95
N ILE A 34 -15.13 31.30 -23.85
CA ILE A 34 -15.75 30.75 -22.64
C ILE A 34 -16.31 31.93 -21.84
N LYS A 35 -17.35 32.59 -22.39
CA LYS A 35 -18.20 33.45 -21.58
C LYS A 35 -18.78 32.58 -20.48
N THR A 36 -18.17 32.72 -19.30
CA THR A 36 -18.62 32.20 -18.01
C THR A 36 -20.15 32.15 -17.95
N MET A 37 -20.72 30.96 -18.14
CA MET A 37 -22.07 30.67 -17.68
C MET A 37 -22.02 30.82 -16.15
N ARG A 38 -22.38 32.01 -15.67
CA ARG A 38 -22.52 32.38 -14.25
C ARG A 38 -23.75 31.72 -13.62
N SER A 39 -23.97 30.44 -13.92
CA SER A 39 -25.05 29.67 -13.33
C SER A 39 -24.44 28.71 -12.31
N PRO A 40 -24.66 28.91 -10.99
CA PRO A 40 -24.18 27.98 -9.97
C PRO A 40 -24.78 26.58 -10.16
N ILE A 41 -25.88 26.48 -10.91
CA ILE A 41 -26.58 25.25 -11.24
C ILE A 41 -25.73 24.38 -12.19
N PHE A 42 -25.01 24.98 -13.14
CA PHE A 42 -24.20 24.20 -14.10
C PHE A 42 -22.97 23.60 -13.43
N THR A 43 -22.30 24.36 -12.57
CA THR A 43 -21.21 23.86 -11.72
C THR A 43 -21.70 22.83 -10.70
N PHE A 44 -22.88 23.04 -10.12
CA PHE A 44 -23.48 22.08 -9.19
C PHE A 44 -23.85 20.75 -9.87
N ILE A 45 -24.45 20.80 -11.07
CA ILE A 45 -24.77 19.61 -11.88
C ILE A 45 -23.48 18.89 -12.30
N LEU A 46 -22.43 19.62 -12.69
CA LEU A 46 -21.14 19.03 -13.03
C LEU A 46 -20.51 18.32 -11.81
N LEU A 47 -20.54 18.95 -10.63
CA LEU A 47 -20.08 18.35 -9.37
C LEU A 47 -20.90 17.11 -8.97
N LEU A 48 -22.22 17.16 -9.16
CA LEU A 48 -23.11 16.02 -8.89
C LEU A 48 -22.85 14.85 -9.85
N SER A 49 -22.52 15.13 -11.11
CA SER A 49 -22.26 14.10 -12.12
C SER A 49 -20.94 13.34 -11.94
N LEU A 50 -19.98 13.90 -11.18
CA LEU A 50 -18.73 13.20 -10.83
C LEU A 50 -18.87 12.28 -9.61
N ALA A 51 -20.02 12.28 -8.92
CA ALA A 51 -20.18 11.60 -7.64
C ALA A 51 -20.23 10.05 -7.68
N PRO A 52 -20.71 9.35 -8.74
CA PRO A 52 -20.83 7.89 -8.68
C PRO A 52 -19.81 7.20 -9.59
N LEU A 53 -18.51 7.30 -9.28
CA LEU A 53 -17.47 6.48 -9.93
C LEU A 53 -16.71 5.59 -8.95
N ALA A 54 -17.03 5.62 -7.66
CA ALA A 54 -16.23 4.99 -6.62
C ALA A 54 -16.83 3.71 -6.01
N GLN A 55 -17.88 3.11 -6.58
CA GLN A 55 -18.40 1.84 -6.08
C GLN A 55 -17.87 0.66 -6.90
N ALA A 56 -16.54 0.48 -6.88
CA ALA A 56 -15.99 -0.82 -7.22
C ALA A 56 -16.45 -1.79 -6.12
N ALA A 57 -17.22 -2.83 -6.47
CA ALA A 57 -17.61 -3.88 -5.54
C ALA A 57 -16.32 -4.51 -4.98
N GLN A 58 -15.99 -4.16 -3.73
CA GLN A 58 -14.85 -4.75 -3.04
C GLN A 58 -15.17 -6.22 -2.83
N ARG A 59 -14.54 -7.07 -3.64
CA ARG A 59 -14.59 -8.52 -3.42
C ARG A 59 -14.00 -8.79 -2.04
N PRO A 60 -14.58 -9.70 -1.25
CA PRO A 60 -13.96 -10.10 0.00
C PRO A 60 -12.53 -10.60 -0.28
N PRO A 61 -11.58 -10.34 0.63
CA PRO A 61 -10.22 -10.85 0.47
C PRO A 61 -10.22 -12.38 0.49
N ASN A 62 -9.27 -12.97 -0.23
CA ASN A 62 -9.00 -14.40 -0.09
C ASN A 62 -8.29 -14.64 1.24
N VAL A 63 -8.78 -15.57 2.04
CA VAL A 63 -8.16 -15.97 3.31
C VAL A 63 -7.44 -17.29 3.08
N ILE A 64 -6.11 -17.27 3.21
CA ILE A 64 -5.27 -18.47 3.16
C ILE A 64 -4.71 -18.70 4.56
N TYR A 65 -5.02 -19.86 5.14
CA TYR A 65 -4.49 -20.27 6.43
C TYR A 65 -3.43 -21.37 6.25
N ILE A 66 -2.25 -21.14 6.81
CA ILE A 66 -1.11 -22.06 6.74
C ILE A 66 -0.75 -22.46 8.18
N MET A 67 -0.80 -23.76 8.46
CA MET A 67 -0.38 -24.33 9.75
C MET A 67 0.71 -25.36 9.50
N SER A 68 1.80 -25.26 10.26
CA SER A 68 2.89 -26.22 10.26
C SER A 68 2.75 -27.14 11.47
N ASP A 69 2.96 -28.44 11.29
CA ASP A 69 2.95 -29.41 12.39
C ASP A 69 4.34 -29.43 13.04
N GLU A 70 4.39 -29.43 14.37
CA GLU A 70 5.63 -29.53 15.18
C GLU A 70 6.68 -28.42 14.96
N LEU A 71 6.33 -27.28 14.34
CA LEU A 71 7.26 -26.15 14.18
C LEU A 71 7.54 -25.47 15.53
N GLY A 72 8.79 -25.49 15.97
CA GLY A 72 9.23 -24.88 17.22
C GLY A 72 9.23 -23.35 17.18
N TYR A 73 8.95 -22.72 18.32
CA TYR A 73 8.82 -21.26 18.42
C TYR A 73 10.08 -20.49 18.00
N PHE A 74 11.28 -20.99 18.33
CA PHE A 74 12.57 -20.34 18.02
C PHE A 74 13.25 -20.90 16.75
N GLU A 75 12.57 -21.75 15.99
CA GLU A 75 13.14 -22.38 14.79
C GLU A 75 13.15 -21.45 13.55
N PRO A 76 12.09 -20.68 13.26
CA PRO A 76 12.10 -19.78 12.11
C PRO A 76 13.09 -18.62 12.28
N GLY A 77 13.66 -18.15 11.16
CA GLY A 77 14.57 -17.02 11.13
C GLY A 77 13.98 -15.76 11.76
N PHE A 78 12.71 -15.45 11.45
CA PHE A 78 12.00 -14.33 12.06
C PHE A 78 11.77 -14.46 13.57
N MET A 79 12.00 -15.62 14.20
CA MET A 79 11.93 -15.81 15.66
C MET A 79 13.31 -15.96 16.31
N GLY A 80 14.39 -15.77 15.54
CA GLY A 80 15.77 -15.84 16.03
C GLY A 80 16.51 -17.14 15.68
N GLY A 81 15.89 -18.06 14.93
CA GLY A 81 16.53 -19.28 14.46
C GLY A 81 17.76 -19.00 13.59
N GLN A 82 18.85 -19.72 13.83
CA GLN A 82 20.13 -19.52 13.12
C GLN A 82 20.45 -20.63 12.11
N HIS A 83 19.77 -21.78 12.20
CA HIS A 83 20.12 -22.97 11.44
C HIS A 83 19.20 -23.23 10.24
N ILE A 84 17.89 -22.97 10.39
CA ILE A 84 16.88 -23.23 9.36
C ILE A 84 16.63 -21.93 8.59
N GLN A 85 16.81 -21.98 7.28
CA GLN A 85 16.54 -20.83 6.41
C GLN A 85 15.06 -20.78 6.03
N THR A 86 14.36 -19.72 6.44
CA THR A 86 12.92 -19.54 6.17
C THR A 86 12.62 -18.26 5.38
N PRO A 87 13.28 -17.99 4.23
CA PRO A 87 13.27 -16.67 3.58
C PRO A 87 11.86 -16.19 3.19
N HIS A 88 10.96 -17.11 2.84
CA HIS A 88 9.56 -16.77 2.51
C HIS A 88 8.74 -16.42 3.77
N LEU A 89 8.93 -17.14 4.87
CA LEU A 89 8.26 -16.83 6.14
C LEU A 89 8.81 -15.52 6.73
N ASP A 90 10.12 -15.31 6.63
CA ASP A 90 10.79 -14.10 7.13
C ASP A 90 10.29 -12.86 6.38
N ARG A 91 10.12 -12.98 5.06
CA ARG A 91 9.50 -11.94 4.24
C ARG A 91 8.06 -11.67 4.66
N MET A 92 7.23 -12.71 4.85
CA MET A 92 5.85 -12.53 5.30
C MET A 92 5.77 -11.87 6.68
N ALA A 93 6.67 -12.21 7.59
CA ALA A 93 6.75 -11.59 8.92
C ALA A 93 7.17 -10.12 8.85
N ALA A 94 8.04 -9.74 7.91
CA ALA A 94 8.48 -8.36 7.69
C ALA A 94 7.44 -7.48 7.00
N GLU A 95 6.65 -8.06 6.08
CA GLU A 95 5.57 -7.35 5.35
C GLU A 95 4.25 -7.31 6.14
N GLY A 96 4.12 -8.12 7.19
CA GLY A 96 2.87 -8.31 7.94
C GLY A 96 2.96 -8.03 9.44
N ILE A 97 2.09 -8.69 10.19
CA ILE A 97 2.05 -8.64 11.65
C ILE A 97 2.58 -9.96 12.21
N ARG A 98 3.50 -9.86 13.17
CA ARG A 98 4.06 -11.01 13.90
C ARG A 98 3.49 -11.06 15.31
N PHE A 99 2.89 -12.20 15.67
CA PHE A 99 2.46 -12.48 17.04
C PHE A 99 3.57 -13.20 17.80
N THR A 100 4.16 -12.55 18.80
CA THR A 100 5.19 -13.17 19.64
C THR A 100 4.61 -14.00 20.77
N ASN A 101 3.32 -13.81 21.11
CA ASN A 101 2.63 -14.52 22.18
C ASN A 101 1.35 -15.19 21.64
N LEU A 102 1.50 -16.19 20.76
CA LEU A 102 0.40 -16.97 20.20
C LEU A 102 0.48 -18.41 20.75
N PHE A 103 -0.46 -18.78 21.62
CA PHE A 103 -0.49 -20.10 22.24
C PHE A 103 -1.41 -21.06 21.47
N ALA A 104 -0.99 -22.30 21.33
CA ALA A 104 -1.83 -23.37 20.79
C ALA A 104 -3.00 -23.66 21.73
N GLY A 105 -4.15 -24.06 21.17
CA GLY A 105 -5.34 -24.44 21.96
C GLY A 105 -5.17 -25.72 22.79
N SER A 106 -4.14 -26.51 22.50
CA SER A 106 -3.76 -27.71 23.24
C SER A 106 -2.28 -28.03 23.01
N SER A 107 -1.73 -29.02 23.72
CA SER A 107 -0.34 -29.49 23.56
C SER A 107 -0.20 -30.65 22.55
N VAL A 108 -1.29 -31.12 21.95
CA VAL A 108 -1.27 -32.22 20.98
C VAL A 108 -2.05 -31.90 19.72
N CYS A 109 -1.72 -32.60 18.63
CA CYS A 109 -2.03 -32.19 17.27
C CYS A 109 -3.55 -32.16 16.97
N ALA A 110 -4.29 -33.22 17.32
CA ALA A 110 -5.73 -33.32 17.09
C ALA A 110 -6.54 -32.25 17.85
N PRO A 111 -6.44 -32.09 19.18
CA PRO A 111 -7.18 -31.07 19.89
C PRO A 111 -6.78 -29.64 19.49
N THR A 112 -5.50 -29.38 19.16
CA THR A 112 -5.09 -28.06 18.64
C THR A 112 -5.84 -27.70 17.36
N ARG A 113 -5.94 -28.64 16.41
CA ARG A 113 -6.71 -28.45 15.18
C ARG A 113 -8.20 -28.31 15.45
N CYS A 114 -8.77 -29.08 16.39
CA CYS A 114 -10.17 -28.96 16.78
C CYS A 114 -10.47 -27.59 17.40
N CYS A 115 -9.63 -27.08 18.30
CA CYS A 115 -9.76 -25.75 18.88
C CYS A 115 -9.74 -24.66 17.80
N PHE A 116 -8.81 -24.75 16.86
CA PHE A 116 -8.72 -23.81 15.74
C PHE A 116 -9.97 -23.84 14.84
N LEU A 117 -10.41 -25.01 14.42
CA LEU A 117 -11.55 -25.15 13.48
C LEU A 117 -12.89 -24.80 14.11
N THR A 118 -13.06 -25.03 15.41
CA THR A 118 -14.35 -24.86 16.10
C THR A 118 -14.44 -23.57 16.93
N GLY A 119 -13.31 -22.93 17.22
CA GLY A 119 -13.25 -21.80 18.14
C GLY A 119 -13.58 -22.17 19.61
N LYS A 120 -13.46 -23.45 19.96
CA LYS A 120 -13.75 -23.98 21.32
C LYS A 120 -12.47 -24.38 22.04
N HIS A 121 -12.50 -24.39 23.37
CA HIS A 121 -11.41 -24.93 24.18
C HIS A 121 -11.40 -26.47 24.12
N SER A 122 -10.23 -27.07 24.38
CA SER A 122 -10.06 -28.52 24.55
C SER A 122 -10.63 -29.01 25.88
#